data_AF-A0A5P9CTZ3-F1
#
_entry.id   AF-A0A5P9CTZ3-F1
#
_cell.length_a   1.000
_cell.length_b   1.000
_cell.length_c   1.000
_cell.angle_alpha   90.00
_cell.angle_beta   90.00
_cell.angle_gamma   90.00
#
_symmetry.space_group_name_H-M   'P 1'
#
loop_
_entity.id
_entity.type
_entity.pdbx_description
1 polymer ?
#
loop_
_entity_poly.entity_id
_entity_poly.type
_entity_poly.pdbx_seq_one_letter_code
_entity_poly.pdbx_strand_id
1 'polypeptide(L)'
;MRDKGFTGEIEALYALAAVQRNGIGGDLIRQGAQHLLALEQKAAALWVLEDNHPARSFYETIGARVIGFREDVRTDATLNEVAYGWEDLSKDLRIPDGSLVS
;
A
#
# COMPACT_ATOMS: atom_id res chain seq x y z
N MET A 1 5.20 10.15 6.28
CA MET A 1 5.75 9.44 5.11
C MET A 1 6.27 10.40 4.05
N ARG A 2 5.56 11.52 3.79
CA ARG A 2 6.05 12.62 2.96
C ARG A 2 7.45 13.12 3.31
N ASP A 3 7.74 13.22 4.61
CA ASP A 3 9.06 13.52 5.19
C ASP A 3 10.16 12.51 4.80
N LYS A 4 9.77 11.29 4.44
CA LYS A 4 10.65 10.21 3.96
C LYS A 4 10.68 10.09 2.43
N GLY A 5 10.11 11.05 1.69
CA GLY A 5 10.11 11.05 0.22
C GLY A 5 8.90 10.37 -0.45
N PHE A 6 7.96 9.82 0.33
CA PHE A 6 6.72 9.21 -0.21
C PHE A 6 5.63 10.28 -0.31
N THR A 7 5.51 10.91 -1.47
CA THR A 7 4.65 12.09 -1.69
C THR A 7 3.22 11.74 -2.08
N GLY A 8 3.00 10.57 -2.69
CA GLY A 8 1.69 9.94 -2.85
C GLY A 8 1.32 9.11 -1.62
N GLU A 9 0.04 9.08 -1.27
CA GLU A 9 -0.47 8.28 -0.16
C GLU A 9 -1.72 7.52 -0.61
N ILE A 10 -1.79 6.24 -0.27
CA ILE A 10 -3.02 5.45 -0.40
C ILE A 10 -3.63 5.43 1.00
N GLU A 11 -4.61 6.30 1.24
CA GLU A 11 -5.18 6.55 2.57
C GLU A 11 -5.91 5.31 3.12
N ALA A 12 -6.61 4.57 2.27
CA ALA A 12 -7.33 3.37 2.65
C ALA A 12 -7.55 2.44 1.45
N LEU A 13 -7.36 1.14 1.65
CA LEU A 13 -7.82 0.10 0.74
C LEU A 13 -8.56 -0.98 1.53
N TYR A 14 -9.88 -1.03 1.37
CA TYR A 14 -10.72 -2.04 1.99
C TYR A 14 -11.54 -2.76 0.93
N ALA A 15 -11.53 -4.08 0.96
CA ALA A 15 -12.41 -4.93 0.17
C ALA A 15 -13.16 -5.87 1.12
N LEU A 16 -14.47 -6.01 0.91
CA LEU A 16 -15.30 -6.95 1.68
C LEU A 16 -14.70 -8.36 1.60
N ALA A 17 -14.69 -9.10 2.70
CA ALA A 17 -14.10 -10.44 2.76
C ALA A 17 -14.61 -11.38 1.66
N ALA A 18 -15.89 -11.26 1.30
CA ALA A 18 -16.55 -12.05 0.26
C ALA A 18 -15.99 -11.81 -1.17
N VAL A 19 -15.31 -10.70 -1.41
CA VAL A 19 -14.75 -10.34 -2.74
C VAL A 19 -13.22 -10.34 -2.77
N GLN A 20 -12.58 -10.70 -1.65
CA GLN A 20 -11.12 -10.85 -1.59
C GLN A 20 -10.64 -12.05 -2.41
N ARG A 21 -9.35 -12.07 -2.73
CA ARG A 21 -8.67 -13.15 -3.49
C ARG A 21 -9.16 -13.37 -4.94
N ASN A 22 -9.92 -12.42 -5.49
CA ASN A 22 -10.36 -12.43 -6.89
C ASN A 22 -9.65 -11.38 -7.76
N GLY A 23 -8.43 -10.94 -7.40
CA GLY A 23 -7.64 -9.97 -8.18
C GLY A 23 -8.02 -8.49 -7.99
N ILE A 24 -9.22 -8.19 -7.51
CA ILE A 24 -9.76 -6.82 -7.34
C ILE A 24 -8.80 -5.90 -6.56
N GLY A 25 -8.19 -6.37 -5.48
CA GLY A 25 -7.25 -5.58 -4.69
C GLY A 25 -6.02 -5.13 -5.50
N GLY A 26 -5.50 -6.02 -6.36
CA GLY A 26 -4.42 -5.67 -7.28
C GLY A 26 -4.85 -4.66 -8.33
N ASP A 27 -6.07 -4.80 -8.87
CA ASP A 27 -6.62 -3.87 -9.86
C ASP A 27 -6.81 -2.46 -9.32
N LEU A 28 -7.28 -2.35 -8.08
CA LEU A 28 -7.45 -1.07 -7.39
C LEU A 28 -6.10 -0.40 -7.15
N ILE A 29 -5.09 -1.14 -6.67
CA ILE A 29 -3.74 -0.60 -6.49
C ILE A 29 -3.15 -0.17 -7.84
N ARG A 30 -3.31 -0.97 -8.90
CA ARG A 30 -2.81 -0.63 -10.25
C ARG A 30 -3.37 0.71 -10.73
N GLN A 31 -4.69 0.88 -10.65
CA GLN A 31 -5.36 2.11 -11.07
C GLN A 31 -4.93 3.31 -10.21
N GLY A 32 -4.82 3.13 -8.90
CA GLY A 32 -4.30 4.16 -8.00
C GLY A 32 -2.87 4.56 -8.34
N ALA A 33 -2.00 3.59 -8.62
CA ALA A 33 -0.62 3.84 -9.00
C ALA A 33 -0.51 4.60 -10.33
N GLN A 34 -1.31 4.23 -11.33
CA GLN A 34 -1.38 4.96 -12.61
C GLN A 34 -1.81 6.41 -12.41
N HIS A 35 -2.79 6.65 -11.53
CA HIS A 35 -3.22 8.00 -11.20
C HIS A 35 -2.11 8.82 -10.52
N LEU A 36 -1.42 8.24 -9.54
CA LEU A 36 -0.29 8.90 -8.85
C LEU A 36 0.86 9.21 -9.81
N LEU A 37 1.21 8.28 -10.70
CA LEU A 37 2.24 8.48 -11.72
C LEU A 37 1.87 9.61 -12.70
N ALA A 38 0.59 9.72 -13.09
CA ALA A 38 0.10 10.82 -13.92
C ALA A 38 0.18 12.19 -13.23
N LEU A 39 0.24 12.22 -11.89
CA LEU A 39 0.48 13.40 -11.07
C LEU A 39 1.98 13.61 -10.75
N GLU A 40 2.88 12.89 -11.43
CA GLU A 40 4.33 12.87 -11.20
C GLU A 40 4.74 12.38 -9.80
N GLN A 41 3.84 11.72 -9.08
CA GLN A 41 4.09 11.13 -7.77
C GLN A 41 4.56 9.67 -7.94
N LYS A 42 5.88 9.47 -7.89
CA LYS A 42 6.50 8.16 -8.11
C LYS A 42 6.52 7.28 -6.87
N ALA A 43 6.59 7.88 -5.69
CA ALA A 43 6.65 7.15 -4.44
C ALA A 43 5.28 7.18 -3.74
N ALA A 44 4.83 6.02 -3.26
CA ALA A 44 3.57 5.91 -2.52
C ALA A 44 3.70 4.95 -1.35
N ALA A 45 2.92 5.19 -0.31
CA ALA A 45 2.93 4.35 0.87
C ALA A 45 1.59 4.41 1.63
N LEU A 46 1.43 3.50 2.59
CA LEU A 46 0.22 3.34 3.40
C LEU A 46 0.54 2.69 4.75
N TRP A 47 -0.28 3.00 5.77
CA TRP A 47 -0.20 2.39 7.10
C TRP A 47 -1.12 1.16 7.18
N VAL A 48 -0.65 0.11 7.84
CA VAL A 48 -1.40 -1.13 8.09
C VAL A 48 -1.25 -1.50 9.56
N LEU A 49 -2.33 -1.95 10.21
CA LEU A 49 -2.24 -2.53 11.55
C LEU A 49 -1.23 -3.68 11.57
N GLU A 50 -0.36 -3.69 12.58
CA GLU A 50 0.68 -4.70 12.76
C GLU A 50 0.10 -6.13 12.77
N ASP A 51 -1.06 -6.31 13.40
CA ASP A 51 -1.74 -7.60 13.51
C ASP A 51 -2.55 -8.00 12.26
N ASN A 52 -2.67 -7.12 11.26
CA ASN A 52 -3.36 -7.43 10.01
C ASN A 52 -2.43 -8.19 9.03
N HIS A 53 -2.02 -9.38 9.43
CA HIS A 53 -1.11 -10.23 8.66
C HIS A 53 -1.56 -10.47 7.21
N PRO A 54 -2.85 -10.71 6.90
CA PRO A 54 -3.29 -10.89 5.50
C PRO A 54 -3.05 -9.66 4.62
N ALA A 55 -3.33 -8.45 5.13
CA ALA A 55 -3.07 -7.22 4.38
C ALA A 55 -1.57 -6.97 4.20
N ARG A 56 -0.78 -7.20 5.25
CA ARG A 56 0.68 -7.09 5.20
C ARG A 56 1.29 -7.99 4.12
N SER A 57 0.91 -9.27 4.11
CA SER A 57 1.36 -10.21 3.07
C SER A 57 0.90 -9.83 1.67
N PHE A 58 -0.30 -9.24 1.53
CA PHE A 58 -0.76 -8.72 0.24
C PHE A 58 0.19 -7.62 -0.27
N TYR A 59 0.49 -6.60 0.53
CA TYR A 59 1.36 -5.49 0.13
C TYR A 59 2.79 -5.95 -0.18
N GLU A 60 3.34 -6.88 0.60
CA GLU A 60 4.64 -7.50 0.33
C GLU A 60 4.65 -8.25 -1.01
N THR A 61 3.57 -8.99 -1.31
CA THR A 61 3.42 -9.74 -2.57
C THR A 61 3.45 -8.82 -3.79
N ILE A 62 2.81 -7.65 -3.68
CA ILE A 62 2.78 -6.65 -4.76
C ILE A 62 3.98 -5.67 -4.70
N GLY A 63 5.03 -6.01 -3.95
CA GLY A 63 6.34 -5.36 -4.01
C GLY A 63 6.56 -4.20 -3.04
N ALA A 64 5.61 -3.91 -2.16
CA ALA A 64 5.81 -2.90 -1.12
C ALA A 64 6.81 -3.39 -0.06
N ARG A 65 7.56 -2.46 0.53
CA ARG A 65 8.53 -2.75 1.59
C ARG A 65 8.17 -2.01 2.87
N VAL A 66 8.58 -2.55 4.01
CA VAL A 66 8.44 -1.86 5.30
C VAL A 66 9.33 -0.63 5.33
N ILE A 67 8.75 0.53 5.63
CA ILE A 67 9.46 1.84 5.66
C ILE A 67 9.30 2.58 7.00
N GLY A 68 8.54 2.01 7.94
CA GLY A 68 8.35 2.62 9.25
C GLY A 68 7.36 1.87 10.12
N PHE A 69 7.35 2.28 11.38
CA PHE A 69 6.47 1.80 12.43
C PHE A 69 5.95 3.02 13.19
N ARG A 70 4.73 2.96 13.71
CA ARG A 70 4.21 3.93 14.67
C ARG A 70 3.25 3.27 15.65
N GLU A 71 3.17 3.87 16.83
CA GLU A 71 2.07 3.65 17.77
C GLU A 71 1.07 4.78 17.57
N ASP A 72 -0.17 4.45 17.20
CA ASP A 72 -1.31 5.36 17.18
C ASP A 72 -2.07 5.23 18.49
N VAL A 73 -1.75 6.09 19.45
CA VAL A 73 -2.37 6.11 20.78
C VAL A 73 -3.70 6.86 20.71
N ARG A 74 -4.79 6.13 20.88
CA ARG A 74 -6.17 6.65 20.96
C ARG A 74 -6.66 6.64 22.41
N THR A 75 -7.79 7.29 22.66
CA THR A 75 -8.37 7.37 24.01
C THR A 75 -8.73 6.00 24.59
N ASP A 76 -9.09 5.04 23.73
CA ASP A 76 -9.61 3.71 24.08
C ASP A 76 -8.64 2.56 23.75
N ALA A 77 -7.63 2.79 22.91
CA ALA A 77 -6.68 1.77 22.49
C ALA A 77 -5.37 2.37 21.97
N THR A 78 -4.29 1.58 22.03
CA THR A 78 -3.08 1.83 21.25
C THR A 78 -3.07 0.87 20.07
N LEU A 79 -2.92 1.41 18.86
CA LEU A 79 -2.81 0.62 17.63
C LEU A 79 -1.38 0.69 17.11
N ASN A 80 -0.75 -0.47 16.95
CA ASN A 80 0.55 -0.55 16.28
C ASN A 80 0.34 -0.62 14.78
N GLU A 81 1.04 0.23 14.04
CA GLU A 81 0.96 0.27 12.59
C GLU A 81 2.34 0.19 11.95
N VAL A 82 2.37 -0.52 10.82
CA VAL A 82 3.53 -0.71 9.95
C VAL A 82 3.26 0.02 8.64
N ALA A 83 4.21 0.86 8.22
CA ALA A 83 4.14 1.54 6.93
C ALA A 83 4.77 0.66 5.85
N TYR A 84 4.03 0.45 4.77
CA TYR A 84 4.49 -0.20 3.55
C TYR A 84 4.57 0.81 2.41
N GLY A 85 5.64 0.79 1.62
CA GLY A 85 5.82 1.74 0.53
C GLY A 85 6.54 1.18 -0.70
N TRP A 86 6.31 1.87 -1.82
CA TRP A 86 7.02 1.74 -3.09
C TRP A 86 7.79 3.05 -3.32
N GLU A 87 9.11 2.96 -3.50
CA GLU A 87 9.95 4.14 -3.76
C GLU A 87 9.77 4.64 -5.19
N ASP A 88 9.50 3.71 -6.12
CA ASP A 88 9.15 3.98 -7.50
C ASP A 88 8.05 3.01 -7.96
N LEU A 89 6.81 3.48 -8.00
CA LEU A 89 5.63 2.71 -8.43
C LEU A 89 5.79 2.07 -9.82
N SER A 90 6.59 2.67 -10.72
CA SER A 90 6.82 2.12 -12.07
C SER A 90 7.78 0.93 -12.07
N LYS A 91 8.55 0.73 -10.99
CA LYS A 91 9.57 -0.32 -10.87
C LYS A 91 9.25 -1.34 -9.79
N ASP A 92 8.72 -0.88 -8.67
CA ASP A 92 8.57 -1.68 -7.46
C ASP A 92 7.23 -2.40 -7.41
N LEU A 93 6.17 -1.83 -7.99
CA LEU A 93 4.83 -2.41 -7.97
C LEU A 93 4.76 -3.65 -8.86
N ARG A 94 4.34 -4.76 -8.27
CA ARG A 94 4.17 -6.05 -8.96
C ARG A 94 2.70 -6.41 -9.03
N ILE A 95 2.17 -6.55 -10.24
CA ILE A 95 0.82 -7.05 -10.44
C ILE A 95 0.90 -8.54 -10.84
N PRO A 96 0.19 -9.45 -10.17
CA PRO A 96 0.26 -10.88 -10.42
C PRO A 96 -0.18 -11.35 -11.83
N ASP A 97 -0.68 -10.47 -12.69
CA ASP A 97 -1.00 -10.76 -14.10
C ASP A 97 0.21 -10.63 -15.04
N GLY A 98 1.38 -10.24 -14.52
CA GLY A 98 2.62 -10.10 -15.29
C GLY A 98 2.78 -8.78 -16.03
N SER A 99 1.82 -7.85 -15.92
CA SER A 99 1.91 -6.52 -16.53
C SER A 99 2.64 -5.55 -15.59
N LEU A 100 3.68 -4.89 -16.10
CA LEU A 100 4.25 -3.70 -15.44
C LEU A 100 3.25 -2.56 -15.53
N VAL A 101 3.18 -1.75 -14.47
CA VAL A 101 2.43 -0.50 -14.50
C VAL A 101 3.22 0.47 -15.39
N SER A 102 2.75 0.63 -16.62
CA SER A 102 3.30 1.54 -17.63
C SER A 102 2.53 2.86 -17.65
#